data_AF-A0A2D6XAQ5-F1
#
_entry.id   AF-A0A2D6XAQ5-F1
#
_cell.length_a   1.000
_cell.length_b   1.000
_cell.length_c   1.000
_cell.angle_alpha   90.00
_cell.angle_beta   90.00
_cell.angle_gamma   90.00
#
_symmetry.space_group_name_H-M   'P 1'
#
loop_
_entity.id
_entity.type
_entity.pdbx_description
1 polymer ?
#
loop_
_entity_poly.entity_id
_entity_poly.type
_entity_poly.pdbx_seq_one_letter_code
_entity_poly.pdbx_strand_id
1 'polypeptide(L)'
;MKSNLIAYALDFVSFLIQKTKQKDKIKNIILFGSVARDDASKTSDVDIFIDVINESKIEQELDRTLSEFLDSTKYKNYWKALGIENEIKLSIGNLNKWKELKPSIIANGILLYGKFKPEIKEGEHKVFFIWENIKPNSKRVLLNKQLFGYKQKQNSYDGLLQKYEGKRLGKGCIIVPLEYSKIFHNFFKKYKATVKIKKVLEY
;
A
#
# COMPACT_ATOMS: atom_id res chain seq x y z
N MET A 1 -6.18 5.90 30.89
CA MET A 1 -7.24 4.93 30.56
C MET A 1 -7.14 4.48 29.10
N LYS A 2 -7.18 5.40 28.11
CA LYS A 2 -6.93 5.11 26.69
C LYS A 2 -5.72 4.22 26.42
N SER A 3 -4.55 4.65 26.92
CA SER A 3 -3.29 3.89 26.74
C SER A 3 -3.35 2.49 27.35
N ASN A 4 -4.16 2.29 28.40
CA ASN A 4 -4.30 0.99 29.04
C ASN A 4 -5.17 0.05 28.20
N LEU A 5 -6.25 0.54 27.56
CA LEU A 5 -7.06 -0.29 26.66
C LEU A 5 -6.31 -0.66 25.38
N ILE A 6 -5.48 0.24 24.85
CA ILE A 6 -4.58 -0.08 23.73
C ILE A 6 -3.53 -1.11 24.16
N ALA A 7 -2.93 -0.95 25.33
CA ALA A 7 -1.97 -1.91 25.88
C ALA A 7 -2.63 -3.28 26.16
N TYR A 8 -3.86 -3.29 26.65
CA TYR A 8 -4.68 -4.48 26.85
C TYR A 8 -4.95 -5.20 25.53
N ALA A 9 -5.32 -4.47 24.47
CA ALA A 9 -5.48 -5.01 23.13
C ALA A 9 -4.15 -5.56 22.56
N LEU A 10 -3.04 -4.85 22.74
CA LEU A 10 -1.71 -5.32 22.32
C LEU A 10 -1.30 -6.61 23.04
N ASP A 11 -1.63 -6.74 24.32
CA ASP A 11 -1.35 -7.94 25.09
C ASP A 11 -2.15 -9.14 24.61
N PHE A 12 -3.44 -8.95 24.31
CA PHE A 12 -4.25 -9.98 23.66
C PHE A 12 -3.65 -10.35 22.30
N VAL A 13 -3.29 -9.37 21.46
CA VAL A 13 -2.67 -9.62 20.15
C VAL A 13 -1.36 -10.39 20.28
N SER A 14 -0.51 -10.05 21.26
CA SER A 14 0.72 -10.78 21.55
C SER A 14 0.43 -12.23 21.92
N PHE A 15 -0.57 -12.48 22.78
CA PHE A 15 -0.98 -13.82 23.17
C PHE A 15 -1.53 -14.61 21.97
N LEU A 16 -2.38 -13.97 21.17
CA LEU A 16 -2.98 -14.56 19.98
C LEU A 16 -1.91 -15.01 18.97
N ILE A 17 -0.95 -14.14 18.66
CA ILE A 17 0.15 -14.43 17.74
C ILE A 17 1.05 -15.57 18.25
N GLN A 18 1.20 -15.71 19.57
CA GLN A 18 1.97 -16.79 20.17
C GLN A 18 1.24 -18.15 20.08
N LYS A 19 -0.10 -18.15 20.17
CA LYS A 19 -0.92 -19.37 20.28
C LYS A 19 -1.47 -19.87 18.96
N THR A 20 -1.78 -18.98 18.03
CA THR A 20 -2.41 -19.37 16.77
C THR A 20 -1.45 -20.16 15.89
N LYS A 21 -1.93 -21.29 15.37
CA LYS A 21 -1.21 -22.09 14.35
C LYS A 21 -1.40 -21.52 12.94
N GLN A 22 -2.40 -20.65 12.76
CA GLN A 22 -2.79 -20.09 11.48
C GLN A 22 -2.28 -18.65 11.28
N LYS A 23 -1.17 -18.27 11.93
CA LYS A 23 -0.56 -16.93 11.84
C LYS A 23 -0.38 -16.46 10.40
N ASP A 24 0.00 -17.35 9.48
CA ASP A 24 0.23 -17.02 8.07
C ASP A 24 -1.03 -16.59 7.32
N LYS A 25 -2.22 -16.89 7.86
CA LYS A 25 -3.51 -16.45 7.30
C LYS A 25 -3.91 -15.05 7.76
N ILE A 26 -3.30 -14.52 8.82
CA ILE A 26 -3.58 -13.20 9.38
C ILE A 26 -2.71 -12.17 8.67
N LYS A 27 -3.34 -11.23 7.97
CA LYS A 27 -2.66 -10.11 7.32
C LYS A 27 -2.37 -8.99 8.31
N ASN A 28 -3.42 -8.54 8.98
CA ASN A 28 -3.41 -7.41 9.90
C ASN A 28 -4.35 -7.68 11.08
N ILE A 29 -4.01 -7.15 12.25
CA ILE A 29 -4.90 -7.04 13.40
C ILE A 29 -4.97 -5.55 13.76
N ILE A 30 -6.19 -5.02 13.78
CA ILE A 30 -6.43 -3.58 13.81
C ILE A 30 -7.41 -3.31 14.94
N LEU A 31 -7.02 -2.45 15.89
CA LEU A 31 -7.94 -1.89 16.86
C LEU A 31 -8.78 -0.81 16.18
N PHE A 32 -10.09 -0.87 16.32
CA PHE A 32 -11.00 0.13 15.77
C PHE A 32 -12.06 0.51 16.81
N GLY A 33 -13.12 1.18 16.37
CA GLY A 33 -14.20 1.56 17.25
C GLY A 33 -13.79 2.67 18.21
N SER A 34 -14.41 2.67 19.40
CA SER A 34 -14.33 3.83 20.28
C SER A 34 -12.94 4.05 20.91
N VAL A 35 -12.23 2.95 21.17
CA VAL A 35 -10.87 3.00 21.73
C VAL A 35 -9.90 3.64 20.75
N ALA A 36 -10.06 3.34 19.45
CA ALA A 36 -9.21 3.90 18.40
C ALA A 36 -9.53 5.38 18.10
N ARG A 37 -10.81 5.79 18.20
CA ARG A 37 -11.27 7.17 17.97
C ARG A 37 -11.08 8.13 19.13
N ASP A 38 -10.62 7.65 20.29
CA ASP A 38 -10.45 8.45 21.51
C ASP A 38 -11.77 8.94 22.15
N ASP A 39 -12.88 8.25 21.88
CA ASP A 39 -14.20 8.50 22.46
C ASP A 39 -14.63 7.37 23.45
N ALA A 40 -13.71 6.47 23.82
CA ALA A 40 -13.98 5.36 24.73
C ALA A 40 -14.20 5.79 26.19
N SER A 41 -15.27 5.25 26.76
CA SER A 41 -15.61 5.32 28.18
C SER A 41 -14.99 4.15 28.97
N LYS A 42 -15.14 4.17 30.30
CA LYS A 42 -14.72 3.07 31.20
C LYS A 42 -15.33 1.71 30.83
N THR A 43 -16.55 1.72 30.28
CA THR A 43 -17.32 0.52 29.96
C THR A 43 -17.36 0.24 28.46
N SER A 44 -16.57 0.96 27.66
CA SER A 44 -16.52 0.74 26.22
C SER A 44 -15.86 -0.59 25.87
N ASP A 45 -16.39 -1.26 24.87
CA ASP A 45 -15.81 -2.49 24.32
C ASP A 45 -14.50 -2.18 23.58
N VAL A 46 -13.67 -3.21 23.45
CA VAL A 46 -12.42 -3.19 22.68
C VAL A 46 -12.66 -3.91 21.36
N ASP A 47 -12.96 -3.13 20.31
CA ASP A 47 -13.26 -3.66 18.97
C ASP A 47 -11.97 -3.96 18.19
N ILE A 48 -11.75 -5.23 17.82
CA ILE A 48 -10.56 -5.69 17.09
C ILE A 48 -10.98 -6.34 15.77
N PHE A 49 -10.46 -5.82 14.66
CA PHE A 49 -10.63 -6.39 13.33
C PHE A 49 -9.42 -7.26 12.97
N ILE A 50 -9.65 -8.51 12.60
CA ILE A 50 -8.63 -9.46 12.15
C ILE A 50 -8.81 -9.68 10.65
N ASP A 51 -7.96 -9.01 9.86
CA ASP A 51 -7.95 -9.10 8.40
C ASP A 51 -7.25 -10.38 7.95
N VAL A 52 -8.01 -11.29 7.33
CA VAL A 52 -7.52 -12.61 6.93
C VAL A 52 -7.51 -12.79 5.41
N ILE A 53 -6.68 -13.72 4.92
CA ILE A 53 -6.62 -14.07 3.48
C ILE A 53 -7.93 -14.73 3.05
N ASN A 54 -8.38 -15.75 3.80
CA ASN A 54 -9.62 -16.51 3.57
C ASN A 54 -10.36 -16.72 4.89
N GLU A 55 -11.69 -16.62 4.87
CA GLU A 55 -12.57 -16.72 6.05
C GLU A 55 -12.73 -18.16 6.59
N SER A 56 -12.29 -19.19 5.86
CA SER A 56 -12.58 -20.56 6.25
C SER A 56 -11.71 -21.06 7.41
N LYS A 57 -12.37 -21.40 8.53
CA LYS A 57 -11.87 -22.16 9.70
C LYS A 57 -10.88 -21.45 10.64
N ILE A 58 -10.70 -20.14 10.55
CA ILE A 58 -9.84 -19.40 11.50
C ILE A 58 -10.65 -18.84 12.68
N GLU A 59 -11.92 -18.49 12.48
CA GLU A 59 -12.79 -17.86 13.49
C GLU A 59 -12.85 -18.66 14.80
N GLN A 60 -13.21 -19.94 14.72
CA GLN A 60 -13.28 -20.83 15.89
C GLN A 60 -11.95 -20.92 16.67
N GLU A 61 -10.80 -20.85 15.98
CA GLU A 61 -9.50 -20.87 16.64
C GLU A 61 -9.23 -19.55 17.37
N LEU A 62 -9.61 -18.42 16.77
CA LEU A 62 -9.43 -17.09 17.34
C LEU A 62 -10.35 -16.88 18.55
N ASP A 63 -11.60 -17.34 18.47
CA ASP A 63 -12.55 -17.31 19.60
C ASP A 63 -12.07 -18.17 20.76
N ARG A 64 -11.53 -19.37 20.46
CA ARG A 64 -10.89 -20.21 21.49
C ARG A 64 -9.69 -19.50 22.11
N THR A 65 -8.87 -18.85 21.29
CA THR A 65 -7.68 -18.14 21.75
C THR A 65 -8.04 -16.93 22.62
N LEU A 66 -9.12 -16.21 22.30
CA LEU A 66 -9.67 -15.17 23.15
C LEU A 66 -10.13 -15.73 24.49
N SER A 67 -10.86 -16.84 24.48
CA SER A 67 -11.30 -17.51 25.71
C SER A 67 -10.10 -17.93 26.58
N GLU A 68 -9.06 -18.52 25.97
CA GLU A 68 -7.80 -18.87 26.64
C GLU A 68 -7.06 -17.64 27.20
N PHE A 69 -7.09 -16.51 26.49
CA PHE A 69 -6.48 -15.26 26.97
C PHE A 69 -7.20 -14.72 28.20
N LEU A 70 -8.53 -14.68 28.18
CA LEU A 70 -9.36 -14.24 29.31
C LEU A 70 -9.25 -15.20 30.52
N ASP A 71 -8.87 -16.46 30.28
CA ASP A 71 -8.58 -17.41 31.36
C ASP A 71 -7.13 -17.33 31.88
N SER A 72 -6.23 -16.65 31.16
CA SER A 72 -4.81 -16.62 31.44
C SER A 72 -4.45 -15.86 32.74
N THR A 73 -3.31 -16.23 33.33
CA THR A 73 -2.73 -15.52 34.48
C THR A 73 -2.51 -14.04 34.19
N LYS A 74 -2.11 -13.70 32.95
CA LYS A 74 -1.87 -12.32 32.55
C LYS A 74 -3.16 -11.50 32.61
N TYR A 75 -4.28 -12.03 32.11
CA TYR A 75 -5.55 -11.33 32.24
C TYR A 75 -6.01 -11.24 33.70
N LYS A 76 -6.10 -12.39 34.39
CA LYS A 76 -6.67 -12.49 35.74
C LYS A 76 -5.88 -11.70 36.80
N ASN A 77 -4.55 -11.74 36.74
CA ASN A 77 -3.72 -11.18 37.81
C ASN A 77 -3.21 -9.77 37.51
N TYR A 78 -3.23 -9.33 36.23
CA TYR A 78 -2.77 -8.01 35.84
C TYR A 78 -3.93 -7.13 35.37
N TRP A 79 -4.58 -7.47 34.25
CA TRP A 79 -5.62 -6.61 33.67
C TRP A 79 -6.86 -6.48 34.56
N LYS A 80 -7.36 -7.59 35.09
CA LYS A 80 -8.49 -7.57 36.02
C LYS A 80 -8.14 -6.87 37.34
N ALA A 81 -6.92 -7.03 37.85
CA ALA A 81 -6.45 -6.32 39.04
C ALA A 81 -6.36 -4.80 38.81
N LEU A 82 -6.11 -4.35 37.58
CA LEU A 82 -6.15 -2.95 37.17
C LEU A 82 -7.58 -2.44 36.90
N GLY A 83 -8.61 -3.27 37.10
CA GLY A 83 -10.01 -2.95 36.84
C GLY A 83 -10.37 -2.88 35.35
N ILE A 84 -9.57 -3.50 34.49
CA ILE A 84 -9.80 -3.56 33.04
C ILE A 84 -10.40 -4.93 32.72
N GLU A 85 -11.73 -4.94 32.64
CA GLU A 85 -12.56 -6.11 32.31
C GLU A 85 -13.40 -5.88 31.05
N ASN A 86 -13.00 -4.89 30.23
CA ASN A 86 -13.68 -4.54 28.99
C ASN A 86 -13.74 -5.74 28.03
N GLU A 87 -14.91 -5.96 27.43
CA GLU A 87 -15.12 -7.04 26.45
C GLU A 87 -14.27 -6.80 25.21
N ILE A 88 -13.55 -7.82 24.75
CA ILE A 88 -12.87 -7.79 23.45
C ILE A 88 -13.82 -8.38 22.41
N LYS A 89 -14.18 -7.58 21.40
CA LYS A 89 -15.03 -8.01 20.28
C LYS A 89 -14.19 -8.24 19.05
N LEU A 90 -14.22 -9.47 18.52
CA LEU A 90 -13.48 -9.83 17.31
C LEU A 90 -14.39 -9.71 16.09
N SER A 91 -13.94 -8.97 15.08
CA SER A 91 -14.51 -8.96 13.73
C SER A 91 -13.51 -9.61 12.78
N ILE A 92 -13.86 -10.76 12.21
CA ILE A 92 -12.93 -11.59 11.44
C ILE A 92 -13.38 -11.67 9.99
N GLY A 93 -12.48 -11.35 9.05
CA GLY A 93 -12.80 -11.47 7.64
C GLY A 93 -11.83 -10.75 6.73
N ASN A 94 -12.13 -10.72 5.42
CA ASN A 94 -11.34 -9.93 4.49
C ASN A 94 -11.82 -8.47 4.52
N LEU A 95 -10.96 -7.53 4.94
CA LEU A 95 -11.33 -6.11 5.11
C LEU A 95 -11.96 -5.50 3.84
N ASN A 96 -11.58 -5.95 2.64
CA ASN A 96 -12.12 -5.44 1.39
C ASN A 96 -13.60 -5.77 1.16
N LYS A 97 -14.14 -6.79 1.84
CA LYS A 97 -15.58 -7.15 1.76
C LYS A 97 -16.46 -6.28 2.67
N TRP A 98 -15.87 -5.63 3.68
CA TRP A 98 -16.59 -4.87 4.69
C TRP A 98 -16.78 -3.40 4.27
N LYS A 99 -17.68 -3.17 3.31
CA LYS A 99 -17.84 -1.86 2.63
C LYS A 99 -18.09 -0.69 3.60
N GLU A 100 -18.90 -0.88 4.63
CA GLU A 100 -19.30 0.17 5.57
C GLU A 100 -18.28 0.37 6.69
N LEU A 101 -17.66 -0.71 7.17
CA LEU A 101 -16.71 -0.67 8.27
C LEU A 101 -15.31 -0.25 7.82
N LYS A 102 -14.92 -0.60 6.59
CA LYS A 102 -13.59 -0.36 6.03
C LYS A 102 -13.17 1.12 6.08
N PRO A 103 -13.99 2.12 5.67
CA PRO A 103 -13.60 3.52 5.76
C PRO A 103 -13.29 3.98 7.18
N SER A 104 -14.07 3.52 8.17
CA SER A 104 -13.86 3.85 9.58
C SER A 104 -12.55 3.28 10.12
N ILE A 105 -12.25 2.02 9.77
CA ILE A 105 -10.99 1.34 10.12
C ILE A 105 -9.80 2.04 9.46
N ILE A 106 -9.91 2.45 8.20
CA ILE A 106 -8.83 3.15 7.49
C ILE A 106 -8.57 4.52 8.13
N ALA A 107 -9.63 5.25 8.50
CA ALA A 107 -9.50 6.61 9.01
C ALA A 107 -8.91 6.66 10.43
N ASN A 108 -9.34 5.73 11.32
CA ASN A 108 -9.05 5.84 12.75
C ASN A 108 -8.39 4.60 13.34
N GLY A 109 -8.25 3.51 12.58
CA GLY A 109 -7.75 2.25 13.11
C GLY A 109 -6.29 2.31 13.54
N ILE A 110 -5.98 1.64 14.65
CA ILE A 110 -4.61 1.48 15.15
C ILE A 110 -4.13 0.08 14.75
N LEU A 111 -3.11 0.00 13.89
CA LEU A 111 -2.50 -1.25 13.49
C LEU A 111 -1.74 -1.85 14.68
N LEU A 112 -2.27 -2.94 15.26
CA LEU A 112 -1.65 -3.65 16.39
C LEU A 112 -0.65 -4.70 15.93
N TYR A 113 -0.95 -5.37 14.82
CA TYR A 113 -0.08 -6.35 14.19
C TYR A 113 -0.28 -6.32 12.69
N GLY A 114 0.82 -6.43 11.95
CA GLY A 114 0.82 -6.61 10.52
C GLY A 114 2.24 -6.80 10.06
N LYS A 115 2.44 -7.48 8.94
CA LYS A 115 3.76 -7.44 8.29
C LYS A 115 4.03 -5.98 7.98
N PHE A 116 5.19 -5.48 8.42
CA PHE A 116 5.65 -4.18 7.97
C PHE A 116 5.72 -4.23 6.44
N LYS A 117 4.77 -3.52 5.84
CA LYS A 117 4.88 -3.14 4.45
C LYS A 117 5.43 -1.74 4.54
N PRO A 118 6.64 -1.47 4.01
CA PRO A 118 6.97 -0.08 3.78
C PRO A 118 5.78 0.52 3.03
N GLU A 119 5.37 1.74 3.39
CA GLU A 119 4.64 2.54 2.42
C GLU A 119 5.56 2.63 1.21
N ILE A 120 5.31 1.72 0.29
CA ILE A 120 5.89 1.75 -1.02
C ILE A 120 5.31 3.04 -1.60
N LYS A 121 6.09 4.12 -1.52
CA LYS A 121 5.89 5.33 -2.31
C LYS A 121 6.06 5.05 -3.82
N GLU A 122 6.19 3.78 -4.25
CA GLU A 122 6.38 3.39 -5.65
C GLU A 122 5.06 3.58 -6.40
N GLY A 123 4.87 4.77 -6.92
CA GLY A 123 4.78 4.80 -8.37
C GLY A 123 6.19 4.86 -8.94
N GLU A 124 6.40 4.30 -10.12
CA GLU A 124 7.65 4.51 -10.84
C GLU A 124 7.78 6.01 -11.07
N HIS A 125 8.86 6.62 -10.58
CA HIS A 125 9.16 7.99 -10.94
C HIS A 125 9.37 8.03 -12.45
N LYS A 126 8.52 8.78 -13.14
CA LYS A 126 8.61 8.96 -14.59
C LYS A 126 8.73 10.41 -14.95
N VAL A 127 9.22 10.64 -16.15
CA VAL A 127 9.44 11.97 -16.71
C VAL A 127 8.71 12.07 -18.03
N PHE A 128 7.81 13.04 -18.11
CA PHE A 128 7.22 13.47 -19.35
C PHE A 128 8.18 14.36 -20.13
N PHE A 129 8.35 14.05 -21.40
CA PHE A 129 8.92 14.97 -22.37
C PHE A 129 7.82 15.38 -23.35
N ILE A 130 7.50 16.68 -23.35
CA ILE A 130 6.45 17.25 -24.19
C ILE A 130 7.11 18.26 -25.13
N TRP A 131 6.93 18.09 -26.44
CA TRP A 131 7.47 18.98 -27.44
C TRP A 131 6.43 19.34 -28.50
N GLU A 132 6.60 20.54 -29.04
CA GLU A 132 5.80 21.03 -30.16
C GLU A 132 6.46 20.67 -31.50
N ASN A 133 5.85 21.10 -32.60
CA ASN A 133 6.27 20.69 -33.93
C ASN A 133 7.72 21.11 -34.23
N ILE A 134 8.62 20.12 -34.37
CA ILE A 134 10.04 20.36 -34.67
C ILE A 134 10.20 20.75 -36.14
N LYS A 135 10.79 21.92 -36.39
CA LYS A 135 11.18 22.38 -37.73
C LYS A 135 12.71 22.32 -37.89
N PRO A 136 13.25 22.07 -39.10
CA PRO A 136 12.53 21.70 -40.34
C PRO A 136 12.02 20.25 -40.35
N ASN A 137 11.18 19.90 -41.34
CA ASN A 137 10.55 18.56 -41.43
C ASN A 137 11.57 17.41 -41.45
N SER A 138 12.72 17.58 -42.11
CA SER A 138 13.81 16.58 -42.16
C SER A 138 14.33 16.21 -40.77
N LYS A 139 14.51 17.23 -39.92
CA LYS A 139 14.95 17.09 -38.53
C LYS A 139 13.93 16.33 -37.68
N ARG A 140 12.63 16.60 -37.89
CA ARG A 140 11.54 15.88 -37.23
C ARG A 140 11.48 14.40 -37.62
N VAL A 141 11.69 14.09 -38.90
CA VAL A 141 11.72 12.71 -39.39
C VAL A 141 12.88 11.93 -38.76
N LEU A 142 14.08 12.50 -38.74
CA LEU A 142 15.25 11.88 -38.11
C LEU A 142 15.05 11.65 -36.61
N LEU A 143 14.54 12.66 -35.89
CA LEU A 143 14.24 12.54 -34.46
C LEU A 143 13.23 11.41 -34.22
N ASN A 144 12.14 11.35 -34.99
CA ASN A 144 11.12 10.31 -34.82
C ASN A 144 11.67 8.91 -35.09
N LYS A 145 12.50 8.73 -36.14
CA LYS A 145 13.13 7.44 -36.43
C LYS A 145 14.02 6.97 -35.30
N GLN A 146 14.79 7.86 -34.68
CA GLN A 146 15.68 7.50 -33.56
C GLN A 146 14.92 7.33 -32.24
N LEU A 147 13.85 8.10 -32.01
CA LEU A 147 13.07 8.05 -30.79
C LEU A 147 12.13 6.85 -30.73
N PHE A 148 11.42 6.57 -31.83
CA PHE A 148 10.37 5.54 -31.91
C PHE A 148 10.80 4.28 -32.67
N GLY A 149 11.96 4.31 -33.33
CA GLY A 149 12.41 3.25 -34.22
C GLY A 149 11.80 3.36 -35.62
N TYR A 150 12.22 2.47 -36.51
CA TYR A 150 11.67 2.34 -37.86
C TYR A 150 11.88 0.94 -38.42
N LYS A 151 11.05 0.56 -39.39
CA LYS A 151 11.22 -0.66 -40.18
C LYS A 151 11.82 -0.33 -41.54
N GLN A 152 12.75 -1.15 -42.01
CA GLN A 152 13.30 -1.05 -43.36
C GLN A 152 13.42 -2.45 -43.95
N LYS A 153 12.63 -2.71 -45.01
CA LYS A 153 12.47 -4.04 -45.60
C LYS A 153 12.07 -5.07 -44.52
N GLN A 154 12.91 -6.10 -44.29
CA GLN A 154 12.69 -7.14 -43.28
C GLN A 154 13.29 -6.82 -41.90
N ASN A 155 14.08 -5.75 -41.77
CA ASN A 155 14.76 -5.41 -40.52
C ASN A 155 13.96 -4.36 -39.73
N SER A 156 13.84 -4.57 -38.42
CA SER A 156 13.27 -3.59 -37.46
C SER A 156 14.42 -2.99 -36.64
N TYR A 157 14.42 -1.66 -36.52
CA TYR A 157 15.41 -0.93 -35.73
C TYR A 157 14.73 -0.28 -34.53
N ASP A 158 15.13 -0.70 -33.33
CA ASP A 158 14.58 -0.19 -32.08
C ASP A 158 15.01 1.25 -31.82
N GLY A 159 14.02 2.07 -31.47
CA GLY A 159 14.21 3.45 -31.05
C GLY A 159 14.58 3.54 -29.57
N LEU A 160 14.84 4.78 -29.16
CA LEU A 160 15.20 5.11 -27.79
C LEU A 160 14.11 4.70 -26.79
N LEU A 161 12.82 4.78 -27.15
CA LEU A 161 11.74 4.35 -26.27
C LEU A 161 11.76 2.85 -26.01
N GLN A 162 11.96 2.01 -27.04
CA GLN A 162 12.00 0.56 -26.86
C GLN A 162 13.19 0.13 -26.00
N LYS A 163 14.34 0.80 -26.15
CA LYS A 163 15.58 0.45 -25.43
C LYS A 163 15.57 0.81 -23.95
N TYR A 164 14.77 1.81 -23.56
CA TYR A 164 14.77 2.37 -22.21
C TYR A 164 13.36 2.40 -21.60
N GLU A 165 12.53 1.44 -22.03
CA GLU A 165 11.19 1.17 -21.47
C GLU A 165 10.27 2.41 -21.43
N GLY A 166 10.45 3.31 -22.39
CA GLY A 166 9.63 4.50 -22.54
C GLY A 166 8.33 4.21 -23.29
N LYS A 167 7.27 4.94 -22.94
CA LYS A 167 5.96 4.83 -23.59
C LYS A 167 5.61 6.12 -24.33
N ARG A 168 4.99 5.97 -25.50
CA ARG A 168 4.41 7.09 -26.24
C ARG A 168 2.99 7.32 -25.75
N LEU A 169 2.69 8.56 -25.36
CA LEU A 169 1.36 8.93 -24.86
C LEU A 169 0.56 9.78 -25.87
N GLY A 170 1.23 10.39 -26.85
CA GLY A 170 0.53 11.17 -27.87
C GLY A 170 1.43 11.72 -28.98
N LYS A 171 0.90 12.69 -29.74
CA LYS A 171 1.68 13.49 -30.68
C LYS A 171 2.55 14.46 -29.85
N GLY A 172 3.87 14.27 -29.87
CA GLY A 172 4.80 15.13 -29.15
C GLY A 172 4.87 14.89 -27.64
N CYS A 173 4.48 13.71 -27.16
CA CYS A 173 4.49 13.39 -25.73
C CYS A 173 4.92 11.94 -25.49
N ILE A 174 5.92 11.78 -24.62
CA ILE A 174 6.40 10.48 -24.13
C ILE A 174 6.54 10.53 -22.62
N ILE A 175 6.50 9.35 -22.01
CA ILE A 175 6.81 9.12 -20.60
C ILE A 175 7.95 8.09 -20.53
N VAL A 176 8.94 8.37 -19.68
CA VAL A 176 10.12 7.51 -19.53
C VAL A 176 10.46 7.34 -18.06
N PRO A 177 11.08 6.21 -17.65
CA PRO A 177 11.60 6.06 -16.29
C PRO A 177 12.57 7.18 -15.91
N LEU A 178 12.53 7.64 -14.66
CA LEU A 178 13.35 8.76 -14.16
C LEU A 178 14.85 8.48 -14.31
N GLU A 179 15.27 7.23 -14.12
CA GLU A 179 16.65 6.76 -14.28
C GLU A 179 17.23 7.05 -15.68
N TYR A 180 16.39 7.03 -16.73
CA TYR A 180 16.81 7.31 -18.10
C TYR A 180 16.58 8.77 -18.54
N SER A 181 15.99 9.61 -17.69
CA SER A 181 15.61 10.99 -18.04
C SER A 181 16.76 11.83 -18.61
N LYS A 182 17.99 11.64 -18.12
CA LYS A 182 19.18 12.36 -18.63
C LYS A 182 19.52 11.99 -20.07
N ILE A 183 19.31 10.73 -20.46
CA ILE A 183 19.53 10.24 -21.83
C ILE A 183 18.58 10.93 -22.80
N PHE A 184 17.29 10.96 -22.45
CA PHE A 184 16.26 11.64 -23.26
C PHE A 184 16.47 13.15 -23.32
N HIS A 185 16.84 13.79 -22.20
CA HIS A 185 17.15 15.22 -22.17
C HIS A 185 18.31 15.57 -23.13
N ASN A 186 19.40 14.81 -23.07
CA ASN A 186 20.55 15.01 -23.96
C ASN A 186 20.20 14.74 -25.43
N PHE A 187 19.35 13.74 -25.69
CA PHE A 187 18.84 13.46 -27.03
C PHE A 187 18.08 14.67 -27.60
N PHE A 188 17.11 15.23 -26.88
CA PHE A 188 16.38 16.42 -27.35
C PHE A 188 17.29 17.65 -27.49
N LYS A 189 18.28 17.81 -26.60
CA LYS A 189 19.29 18.88 -26.69
C LYS A 189 20.16 18.76 -27.94
N LYS A 190 20.62 17.56 -28.31
CA LYS A 190 21.37 17.30 -29.56
C LYS A 190 20.58 17.76 -30.78
N TYR A 191 19.27 17.52 -30.76
CA TYR A 191 18.36 17.97 -31.80
C TYR A 191 17.86 19.40 -31.60
N LYS A 192 18.42 20.24 -30.71
CA LYS A 192 17.97 21.62 -30.46
C LYS A 192 16.43 21.74 -30.45
N ALA A 193 15.76 20.79 -29.80
CA ALA A 193 14.30 20.72 -29.74
C ALA A 193 13.87 21.28 -28.39
N THR A 194 12.96 22.25 -28.40
CA THR A 194 12.40 22.82 -27.17
C THR A 194 11.45 21.80 -26.55
N VAL A 195 11.78 21.36 -25.33
CA VAL A 195 11.00 20.37 -24.57
C VAL A 195 10.57 20.93 -23.24
N LYS A 196 9.31 20.71 -22.88
CA LYS A 196 8.80 20.85 -21.51
C LYS A 196 8.98 19.52 -20.79
N ILE A 197 9.59 19.56 -19.61
CA ILE A 197 9.91 18.38 -18.81
C ILE A 197 9.07 18.44 -17.54
N LYS A 198 8.29 17.39 -17.27
CA LYS A 198 7.51 17.25 -16.03
C LYS A 198 7.83 15.93 -15.36
N LYS A 199 8.18 15.96 -14.08
CA LYS A 199 8.35 14.75 -13.26
C LYS A 199 7.01 14.34 -12.68
N VAL A 200 6.73 13.04 -12.69
CA VAL A 200 5.48 12.46 -12.19
C VAL A 200 5.76 11.14 -11.47
N LEU A 201 4.80 10.71 -10.68
CA LEU A 201 4.75 9.37 -10.10
C LEU A 201 3.65 8.61 -10.86
N GLU A 202 3.99 7.52 -11.56
CA GLU A 202 3.01 6.67 -12.26
C GLU A 202 2.77 5.40 -11.44
N TYR A 203 1.52 5.16 -11.05
CA TYR A 203 1.07 4.05 -10.22
C TYR A 203 0.51 2.90 -11.07
#